data_AF-X1G2S1-F1
#
_entry.id   AF-X1G2S1-F1
#
_cell.length_a   1.000
_cell.length_b   1.000
_cell.length_c   1.000
_cell.angle_alpha   90.00
_cell.angle_beta   90.00
_cell.angle_gamma   90.00
#
_symmetry.space_group_name_H-M   'P 1'
#
loop_
_entity.id
_entity.type
_entity.pdbx_description
1 polymer ?
#
loop_
_entity_poly.entity_id
_entity_poly.type
_entity_poly.pdbx_seq_one_letter_code
_entity_poly.pdbx_strand_id
1 'polypeptide(L)'
;MGEDELEVRHSKLNMASYGSGSLAREFINMAFTATVFFYYEAVVGLDVWIVTLGIVLFALYNMVNDPLVGYLTNRPFKFTKKIGRRFPWLLIGGIPLCANY
;
A
#
# COMPACT_ATOMS: atom_id res chain seq x y z
N MET A 1 8.01 37.22 -13.61
CA MET A 1 7.73 36.30 -12.49
C MET A 1 6.28 35.92 -12.60
N GLY A 2 5.98 34.69 -13.01
CA GLY A 2 4.61 34.22 -13.16
C GLY A 2 4.52 33.08 -14.15
N GLU A 3 4.73 31.86 -13.63
CA GLU A 3 4.03 30.65 -14.08
C GLU A 3 4.37 30.16 -15.49
N ASP A 4 5.65 29.78 -15.68
CA ASP A 4 5.93 28.57 -16.44
C ASP A 4 5.19 27.42 -15.75
N GLU A 5 3.95 27.19 -16.17
CA GLU A 5 3.24 25.94 -15.91
C GLU A 5 4.22 24.81 -16.20
N LEU A 6 4.55 24.07 -15.14
CA LEU A 6 5.43 22.92 -15.16
C LEU A 6 4.84 21.91 -16.15
N GLU A 7 5.20 22.02 -17.44
CA GLU A 7 4.94 21.02 -18.45
C GLU A 7 5.77 19.79 -18.07
N VAL A 8 5.22 18.97 -17.18
CA VAL A 8 5.85 17.73 -16.77
C VAL A 8 5.70 16.75 -17.94
N ARG A 9 6.60 16.86 -18.92
CA ARG A 9 6.77 15.92 -20.04
C ARG A 9 7.28 14.58 -19.52
N HIS A 10 6.43 13.83 -18.82
CA HIS A 10 6.73 12.43 -18.53
C HIS A 10 6.61 11.62 -19.83
N SER A 11 7.67 10.87 -20.17
CA SER A 11 7.63 9.95 -21.31
C SER A 11 6.50 8.94 -21.12
N LYS A 12 5.73 8.66 -22.19
CA LYS A 12 4.62 7.68 -22.17
C LYS A 12 5.06 6.31 -21.65
N LEU A 13 6.32 5.93 -21.90
CA LEU A 13 6.93 4.70 -21.41
C LEU A 13 7.14 4.71 -19.88
N ASN A 14 7.52 5.86 -19.32
CA ASN A 14 7.67 5.98 -17.86
C ASN A 14 6.29 5.89 -17.18
N MET A 15 5.29 6.57 -17.72
CA MET A 15 3.90 6.46 -17.23
C MET A 15 3.38 5.02 -17.30
N ALA A 16 3.65 4.31 -18.41
CA ALA A 16 3.28 2.90 -18.56
C ALA A 16 3.99 1.99 -17.53
N SER A 17 5.28 2.25 -17.25
CA SER A 17 6.06 1.51 -16.24
C SER A 17 5.55 1.77 -14.81
N TYR A 18 5.18 3.01 -14.48
CA TYR A 18 4.51 3.30 -13.19
C TYR A 18 3.14 2.62 -13.09
N GLY A 19 2.37 2.63 -14.19
CA GLY A 19 1.07 1.98 -14.27
C GLY A 19 1.17 0.46 -14.07
N SER A 20 2.11 -0.21 -14.71
CA SER A 20 2.29 -1.66 -14.55
C SER A 20 2.66 -2.05 -13.11
N GLY A 21 3.51 -1.26 -12.45
CA GLY A 21 3.84 -1.45 -11.04
C GLY A 21 2.63 -1.27 -10.12
N SER A 22 1.79 -0.25 -10.38
CA SER A 22 0.55 -0.03 -9.64
C SER A 22 -0.45 -1.16 -9.85
N LEU A 23 -0.60 -1.65 -11.09
CA LEU A 23 -1.49 -2.76 -11.41
C LEU A 23 -1.08 -4.05 -10.72
N ALA A 24 0.22 -4.38 -10.75
CA ALA A 24 0.72 -5.57 -10.06
C ALA A 24 0.45 -5.51 -8.54
N ARG A 25 0.63 -4.34 -7.93
CA ARG A 25 0.34 -4.13 -6.50
C ARG A 25 -1.15 -4.33 -6.20
N GLU A 26 -2.03 -3.70 -6.96
CA GLU A 26 -3.48 -3.83 -6.77
C GLU A 26 -3.97 -5.27 -7.01
N PHE A 27 -3.40 -5.94 -8.01
CA PHE A 27 -3.72 -7.34 -8.29
C PHE A 27 -3.42 -8.26 -7.10
N ILE A 28 -2.24 -8.10 -6.49
CA ILE A 28 -1.86 -8.87 -5.29
C ILE A 28 -2.81 -8.55 -4.13
N ASN A 29 -3.17 -7.29 -3.95
CA ASN A 29 -4.05 -6.85 -2.85
C ASN A 29 -5.46 -7.44 -2.99
N MET A 30 -5.99 -7.46 -4.23
CA MET A 30 -7.28 -8.06 -4.54
C MET A 30 -7.26 -9.58 -4.39
N ALA A 31 -6.20 -10.24 -4.85
CA ALA A 31 -6.01 -11.69 -4.67
C ALA A 31 -5.99 -12.06 -3.18
N PHE A 32 -5.24 -11.33 -2.36
CA PHE A 32 -5.21 -11.54 -0.91
C PHE A 32 -6.58 -11.37 -0.27
N THR A 33 -7.29 -10.28 -0.60
CA THR A 33 -8.63 -10.01 -0.07
C THR A 33 -9.62 -11.12 -0.43
N ALA A 34 -9.59 -11.60 -1.68
CA ALA A 34 -10.44 -12.70 -2.13
C ALA A 34 -10.12 -14.02 -1.41
N THR A 35 -8.83 -14.35 -1.23
CA THR A 35 -8.42 -15.54 -0.49
C THR A 35 -8.86 -15.47 0.98
N VAL A 36 -8.70 -14.32 1.63
CA VAL A 36 -9.13 -14.12 3.02
C VAL A 36 -10.65 -14.27 3.16
N PHE A 37 -11.41 -13.67 2.25
CA PHE A 37 -12.87 -13.81 2.24
C PHE A 37 -13.28 -15.28 2.08
N PHE A 38 -12.74 -15.97 1.09
CA PHE A 38 -13.03 -17.39 0.85
C PHE A 38 -12.63 -18.26 2.05
N TYR A 39 -11.51 -17.99 2.70
CA TYR A 39 -11.07 -18.74 3.87
C TYR A 39 -12.07 -18.61 5.04
N TYR A 40 -12.50 -17.39 5.34
CA TYR A 40 -13.43 -17.16 6.46
C TYR A 40 -14.84 -17.70 6.17
N GLU A 41 -15.30 -17.65 4.92
CA GLU A 41 -16.58 -18.22 4.51
C GLU A 41 -16.52 -19.76 4.45
N ALA A 42 -15.60 -20.33 3.66
CA ALA A 42 -15.62 -21.75 3.30
C ALA A 42 -14.93 -22.67 4.31
N VAL A 43 -13.89 -22.20 5.02
CA VAL A 43 -13.13 -23.02 5.97
C VAL A 43 -13.63 -22.83 7.39
N VAL A 44 -13.84 -21.58 7.80
CA VAL A 44 -14.29 -21.26 9.16
C VAL A 44 -15.82 -21.32 9.28
N GLY A 45 -16.55 -21.18 8.17
CA GLY A 45 -18.00 -21.28 8.15
C GLY A 45 -18.71 -20.05 8.74
N LEU A 46 -18.05 -18.88 8.74
CA LEU A 46 -18.69 -17.65 9.22
C LEU A 46 -19.78 -17.18 8.24
N ASP A 47 -20.81 -16.56 8.80
CA ASP A 47 -21.80 -15.84 8.01
C ASP A 47 -21.11 -14.74 7.20
N VAL A 48 -21.46 -14.68 5.91
CA VAL A 48 -20.93 -13.73 4.92
C VAL A 48 -21.03 -12.30 5.44
N TRP A 49 -22.12 -11.96 6.13
CA TRP A 49 -22.32 -10.63 6.71
C TRP A 49 -21.22 -10.21 7.69
N ILE A 50 -20.75 -11.13 8.51
CA ILE A 50 -19.70 -10.86 9.51
C ILE A 50 -18.36 -10.67 8.81
N VAL A 51 -18.06 -11.50 7.81
CA VAL A 51 -16.83 -11.40 7.01
C VAL A 51 -16.78 -10.08 6.25
N THR A 52 -17.87 -9.70 5.58
CA THR A 52 -17.98 -8.41 4.88
C THR A 52 -17.82 -7.24 5.84
N LEU A 53 -18.44 -7.28 7.02
CA LEU A 53 -18.28 -6.24 8.03
C LEU A 53 -16.83 -6.13 8.51
N GLY A 54 -16.13 -7.26 8.69
CA GLY A 54 -14.71 -7.30 9.00
C GLY A 54 -13.84 -6.64 7.92
N ILE A 55 -14.10 -6.93 6.63
CA ILE A 55 -13.39 -6.31 5.51
C ILE A 55 -13.66 -4.79 5.45
N VAL A 56 -14.89 -4.36 5.72
CA VAL A 56 -15.24 -2.92 5.76
C VAL A 56 -14.48 -2.21 6.89
N LEU A 57 -14.44 -2.80 8.09
CA LEU A 57 -13.67 -2.24 9.20
C LEU A 57 -12.17 -2.18 8.88
N PHE A 58 -11.64 -3.21 8.22
CA PHE A 58 -10.26 -3.23 7.75
C PHE A 58 -9.98 -2.12 6.72
N ALA A 59 -10.90 -1.88 5.78
CA ALA A 59 -10.78 -0.80 4.81
C ALA A 59 -10.81 0.59 5.48
N LEU A 60 -11.69 0.79 6.47
CA LEU A 60 -11.75 2.04 7.26
C LEU A 60 -10.44 2.27 8.04
N TYR A 61 -9.87 1.22 8.60
CA TYR A 61 -8.57 1.29 9.26
C TYR A 61 -7.46 1.68 8.28
N ASN A 62 -7.40 1.05 7.09
CA ASN A 62 -6.41 1.40 6.07
C ASN A 62 -6.54 2.85 5.58
N MET A 63 -7.75 3.36 5.42
CA MET A 63 -7.98 4.77 5.06
C MET A 63 -7.30 5.75 6.02
N VAL A 64 -7.16 5.40 7.29
CA VAL A 64 -6.47 6.23 8.29
C VAL A 64 -4.95 5.98 8.29
N ASN A 65 -4.53 4.72 8.16
CA ASN A 65 -3.10 4.38 8.20
C ASN A 65 -2.35 4.84 6.96
N ASP A 66 -2.94 4.69 5.77
CA ASP A 66 -2.31 5.04 4.51
C ASP A 66 -1.82 6.51 4.48
N PRO A 67 -2.64 7.52 4.85
CA PRO A 67 -2.17 8.91 4.91
C PRO A 67 -1.18 9.16 6.05
N LEU A 68 -1.31 8.46 7.19
CA LEU A 68 -0.38 8.60 8.31
C LEU A 68 1.02 8.10 7.94
N VAL A 69 1.09 6.91 7.34
CA VAL A 69 2.34 6.33 6.81
C VAL A 69 2.87 7.18 5.66
N GLY A 70 2.00 7.68 4.78
CA GLY A 70 2.37 8.60 3.71
C GLY A 70 3.00 9.90 4.22
N TYR A 71 2.42 10.50 5.26
CA TYR A 71 2.96 11.69 5.91
C TYR A 71 4.32 11.43 6.56
N LEU A 72 4.43 10.31 7.25
CA LEU A 72 5.63 9.94 7.98
C LEU A 72 6.80 9.59 7.03
N THR A 73 6.51 8.92 5.92
CA THR A 73 7.48 8.58 4.86
C THR A 73 7.91 9.78 4.02
N ASN A 74 7.06 10.82 3.91
CA ASN A 74 7.39 12.02 3.13
C ASN A 74 8.44 12.91 3.82
N ARG A 75 8.51 12.88 5.17
CA ARG A 75 9.53 13.64 5.91
C ARG A 75 10.95 13.09 5.67
N PRO A 76 11.91 13.91 5.20
CA PRO A 76 13.29 13.49 5.10
C PRO A 76 13.90 13.42 6.51
N PHE A 77 13.90 12.24 7.13
CA PHE A 77 14.65 12.02 8.37
C PHE A 77 16.17 11.97 8.08
N LYS A 78 16.98 12.35 9.07
CA LYS A 78 18.46 12.39 8.94
C LYS A 78 19.06 11.04 8.53
N PHE A 79 18.45 9.92 8.93
CA PHE A 79 18.86 8.56 8.56
C PHE A 79 18.51 8.17 7.12
N THR A 80 17.48 8.80 6.54
CA THR A 80 16.97 8.52 5.21
C THR A 80 17.85 9.11 4.10
N LYS A 81 18.69 10.09 4.42
CA LYS A 81 19.61 10.78 3.49
C LYS A 81 20.76 9.88 2.99
N LYS A 82 21.10 8.81 3.70
CA LYS A 82 22.19 7.87 3.34
C LYS A 82 21.72 6.58 2.66
N ILE A 83 20.47 6.14 2.88
CA ILE A 83 19.99 4.78 2.50
C ILE A 83 18.76 4.83 1.56
N GLY A 84 18.13 5.99 1.37
CA GLY A 84 17.04 6.19 0.42
C GLY A 84 15.67 6.42 1.09
N ARG A 85 14.82 7.29 0.49
CA ARG A 85 13.57 7.84 1.08
C ARG A 85 12.57 6.80 1.62
N ARG A 86 12.54 5.60 1.05
CA ARG A 86 11.53 4.56 1.36
C ARG A 86 12.11 3.32 2.05
N PHE A 87 13.42 3.12 2.01
CA PHE A 87 14.08 1.88 2.45
C PHE A 87 14.03 1.65 3.98
N PRO A 88 14.23 2.66 4.85
CA PRO A 88 14.10 2.49 6.30
C PRO A 88 12.67 2.15 6.73
N TRP A 89 11.67 2.68 6.04
CA TRP A 89 10.25 2.39 6.31
C TRP A 89 9.88 0.97 5.90
N LEU A 90 10.44 0.50 4.79
CA LEU A 90 10.29 -0.89 4.33
C LEU A 90 10.96 -1.89 5.28
N LEU A 91 12.09 -1.51 5.91
CA LEU A 91 12.73 -2.31 6.96
C LEU A 91 11.90 -2.35 8.25
N ILE A 92 11.38 -1.21 8.72
CA ILE A 92 10.57 -1.18 9.95
C ILE A 92 9.25 -1.95 9.79
N GLY A 93 8.62 -1.91 8.61
CA GLY A 93 7.43 -2.71 8.32
C GLY A 93 7.74 -4.16 7.94
N GLY A 94 8.86 -4.41 7.27
CA GLY A 94 9.27 -5.73 6.80
C GLY A 94 9.90 -6.61 7.87
N ILE A 95 10.63 -6.04 8.84
CA ILE A 95 11.25 -6.82 9.93
C ILE A 95 10.21 -7.54 10.79
N PRO A 96 9.09 -6.93 11.23
CA PRO A 96 8.02 -7.64 11.92
C PRO A 96 7.35 -8.71 11.06
N LEU A 97 7.23 -8.47 9.75
CA LEU A 97 6.67 -9.43 8.79
C LEU A 97 7.60 -10.65 8.60
N CYS A 98 8.91 -10.44 8.53
CA CYS A 98 9.90 -11.51 8.43
C CYS A 98 10.15 -12.22 9.77
N ALA A 99 9.96 -11.54 10.89
CA ALA A 99 10.11 -12.11 12.23
C ALA A 99 8.88 -12.92 12.68
N ASN A 100 7.75 -12.81 11.97
CA ASN A 100 6.56 -13.61 12.21
C ASN A 100 6.58 -14.90 11.35
N TYR A 101 7.57 -15.75 11.62
CA TYR A 101 7.68 -17.13 11.16
C TYR A 101 7.88 -18.04 12.38
#